data_AF-K4KGX3-F1
#
_entry.id   AF-K4KGX3-F1
#
_cell.length_a   1.000
_cell.length_b   1.000
_cell.length_c   1.000
_cell.angle_alpha   90.00
_cell.angle_beta   90.00
_cell.angle_gamma   90.00
#
_symmetry.space_group_name_H-M   'P 1'
#
loop_
_entity.id
_entity.type
_entity.pdbx_description
1 polymer ?
#
loop_
_entity_poly.entity_id
_entity_poly.type
_entity_poly.pdbx_seq_one_letter_code
_entity_poly.pdbx_strand_id
1 'polypeptide(L)'
;MRKLKLGLCLLVCCSLVGCATSLIVGNQMQNRLMGALIKPLVGFDPNDVNLFEIPVVKERMTNLLGEHYEPTMALLRTAQEIQQEGALYYVVSRYAPEEVTQYTNQAAMIWNADTNQLAVLLIEDGLPAMFAEPVEGMVEAITPTLPTELVEGYEQAVAYKQQIENTHKQLQALPDAIEKSIQDSVEHTVQDSEPYKAYSEVMGYKQSLEKTKEQVERIPDEVEKSLQQSGEKTRTRLGKSATSLPQGTSAPASGS
;
A
#
# COMPACT_ATOMS: atom_id res chain seq x y z
N MET A 1 39.82 18.95 -53.91
CA MET A 1 39.97 18.27 -52.60
C MET A 1 39.02 18.75 -51.50
N ARG A 2 38.70 20.06 -51.37
CA ARG A 2 37.75 20.56 -50.34
C ARG A 2 36.29 20.12 -50.54
N LYS A 3 35.80 20.04 -51.78
CA LYS A 3 34.41 19.62 -52.07
C LYS A 3 34.15 18.12 -51.86
N LEU A 4 35.20 17.28 -51.96
CA LEU A 4 35.10 15.83 -51.71
C LEU A 4 35.02 15.52 -50.20
N LYS A 5 35.73 16.30 -49.37
CA LYS A 5 35.66 16.18 -47.90
C LYS A 5 34.32 16.67 -47.34
N LEU A 6 33.70 17.67 -47.96
CA LEU A 6 32.39 18.20 -47.55
C LEU A 6 31.25 17.22 -47.87
N GLY A 7 31.31 16.55 -49.03
CA GLY A 7 30.33 15.51 -49.39
C GLY A 7 30.42 14.26 -48.51
N LEU A 8 31.63 13.85 -48.13
CA LEU A 8 31.85 12.71 -47.23
C LEU A 8 31.33 12.98 -45.82
N CYS A 9 31.49 14.20 -45.30
CA CYS A 9 30.97 14.60 -43.99
C CYS A 9 29.43 14.60 -43.97
N LEU A 10 28.79 15.08 -45.05
CA LEU A 10 27.33 15.13 -45.14
C LEU A 10 26.71 13.72 -45.27
N LEU A 11 27.38 12.81 -45.97
CA LEU A 11 26.94 11.42 -46.15
C LEU A 11 27.11 10.57 -44.88
N VAL A 12 28.12 10.86 -44.05
CA VAL A 12 28.32 10.21 -42.73
C VAL A 12 27.31 10.72 -41.70
N CYS A 13 26.93 12.00 -41.73
CA CYS A 13 25.90 12.52 -40.81
C CYS A 13 24.50 11.94 -41.08
N CYS A 14 24.16 11.60 -42.33
CA CYS A 14 22.85 11.01 -42.65
C CYS A 14 22.73 9.53 -42.26
N SER A 15 23.83 8.78 -42.12
CA SER A 15 23.79 7.36 -41.74
C SER A 15 23.75 7.12 -40.22
N LEU A 16 24.11 8.11 -39.39
CA LEU A 16 24.04 7.98 -37.92
C LEU A 16 22.67 8.30 -37.31
N VAL A 17 21.78 9.00 -38.02
CA VAL A 17 20.43 9.37 -37.51
C VAL A 17 19.42 8.21 -37.65
N GLY A 18 19.75 7.15 -38.39
CA GLY A 18 18.87 6.01 -38.64
C GLY A 18 18.75 4.98 -37.50
N CYS A 19 19.58 5.07 -36.46
CA CYS A 19 19.60 4.06 -35.39
C CYS A 19 18.87 4.48 -34.10
N ALA A 20 18.54 5.76 -33.93
CA ALA A 20 17.89 6.27 -32.70
C ALA A 20 16.36 6.35 -32.81
N THR A 21 15.79 6.31 -34.01
CA THR A 21 14.33 6.42 -34.22
C THR A 21 13.56 5.12 -33.97
N SER A 22 14.23 3.95 -33.98
CA SER A 22 13.55 2.66 -33.79
C SER A 22 13.07 2.40 -32.35
N LEU A 23 13.70 3.04 -31.36
CA LEU A 23 13.29 2.91 -29.95
C LEU A 23 12.02 3.73 -29.64
N ILE A 24 11.82 4.86 -30.33
CA ILE A 24 10.65 5.73 -30.14
C ILE A 24 9.40 5.12 -30.80
N VAL A 25 9.55 4.45 -31.95
CA VAL A 25 8.44 3.73 -32.62
C VAL A 25 8.11 2.40 -31.91
N GLY A 26 9.07 1.82 -31.20
CA GLY A 26 8.87 0.58 -30.43
C GLY A 26 7.83 0.71 -29.31
N ASN A 27 7.72 1.87 -28.66
CA ASN A 27 6.85 2.03 -27.49
C ASN A 27 5.36 2.18 -27.85
N GLN A 28 5.05 2.78 -29.00
CA GLN A 28 3.66 2.85 -29.50
C GLN A 28 3.07 1.47 -29.84
N MET A 29 3.92 0.51 -30.23
CA MET A 29 3.50 -0.88 -30.47
C MET A 29 3.19 -1.61 -29.16
N GLN A 30 3.95 -1.38 -28.09
CA GLN A 30 3.69 -1.95 -26.76
C GLN A 30 2.37 -1.42 -26.18
N ASN A 31 2.10 -0.14 -26.43
CA ASN A 31 0.91 0.56 -26.00
C ASN A 31 -0.38 -0.02 -26.66
N ARG A 32 -0.31 -0.34 -27.96
CA ARG A 32 -1.40 -1.07 -28.66
C ARG A 32 -1.52 -2.54 -28.25
N LEU A 33 -0.40 -3.17 -27.87
CA LEU A 33 -0.37 -4.58 -27.49
C LEU A 33 -1.16 -4.83 -26.20
N MET A 34 -0.96 -4.01 -25.17
CA MET A 34 -1.67 -4.15 -23.91
C MET A 34 -3.19 -4.01 -24.06
N GLY A 35 -3.64 -3.03 -24.84
CA GLY A 35 -5.06 -2.88 -25.12
C GLY A 35 -5.65 -4.00 -25.95
N ALA A 36 -4.93 -4.50 -26.94
CA ALA A 36 -5.37 -5.66 -27.72
C ALA A 36 -5.42 -6.94 -26.87
N LEU A 37 -4.60 -7.02 -25.83
CA LEU A 37 -4.52 -8.16 -24.92
C LEU A 37 -5.62 -8.16 -23.87
N ILE A 38 -5.88 -7.02 -23.21
CA ILE A 38 -6.85 -6.94 -22.11
C ILE A 38 -8.29 -6.86 -22.60
N LYS A 39 -8.57 -6.13 -23.70
CA LYS A 39 -9.94 -5.91 -24.19
C LYS A 39 -10.75 -7.20 -24.39
N PRO A 40 -10.21 -8.26 -25.02
CA PRO A 40 -10.95 -9.51 -25.20
C PRO A 40 -11.18 -10.31 -23.91
N LEU A 41 -10.48 -9.96 -22.82
CA LEU A 41 -10.51 -10.67 -21.54
C LEU A 41 -11.50 -10.06 -20.54
N VAL A 42 -12.16 -8.94 -20.90
CA VAL A 42 -13.21 -8.36 -20.06
C VAL A 42 -14.31 -9.39 -19.83
N GLY A 43 -14.72 -9.55 -18.58
CA GLY A 43 -15.70 -10.55 -18.16
C GLY A 43 -15.13 -11.92 -17.76
N PHE A 44 -13.82 -12.14 -17.92
CA PHE A 44 -13.16 -13.38 -17.49
C PHE A 44 -12.51 -13.23 -16.11
N ASP A 45 -12.39 -14.36 -15.40
CA ASP A 45 -11.55 -14.45 -14.21
C ASP A 45 -10.07 -14.27 -14.60
N PRO A 46 -9.34 -13.30 -14.02
CA PRO A 46 -7.95 -13.01 -14.37
C PRO A 46 -7.00 -14.19 -14.12
N ASN A 47 -7.37 -15.12 -13.22
CA ASN A 47 -6.59 -16.33 -12.96
C ASN A 47 -6.83 -17.39 -14.03
N ASP A 48 -8.06 -17.57 -14.50
CA ASP A 48 -8.40 -18.52 -15.56
C ASP A 48 -7.71 -18.18 -16.88
N VAL A 49 -7.58 -16.88 -17.18
CA VAL A 49 -6.87 -16.39 -18.37
C VAL A 49 -5.39 -16.12 -18.12
N ASN A 50 -4.87 -16.43 -16.93
CA ASN A 50 -3.48 -16.20 -16.51
C ASN A 50 -3.00 -14.76 -16.78
N LEU A 51 -3.87 -13.76 -16.60
CA LEU A 51 -3.58 -12.35 -16.90
C LEU A 51 -2.26 -11.88 -16.28
N PHE A 52 -2.04 -12.25 -15.02
CA PHE A 52 -0.87 -11.84 -14.25
C PHE A 52 0.43 -12.55 -14.62
N GLU A 53 0.35 -13.64 -15.39
CA GLU A 53 1.53 -14.38 -15.87
C GLU A 53 1.90 -14.00 -17.30
N ILE A 54 1.09 -13.15 -17.96
CA ILE A 54 1.42 -12.58 -19.26
C ILE A 54 2.68 -11.71 -19.09
N PRO A 55 3.78 -11.96 -19.84
CA PRO A 55 5.07 -11.34 -19.59
C PRO A 55 5.02 -9.81 -19.46
N VAL A 56 4.30 -9.14 -20.36
CA VAL A 56 4.18 -7.66 -20.34
C VAL A 56 3.41 -7.14 -19.11
N VAL A 57 2.43 -7.89 -18.60
CA VAL A 57 1.71 -7.53 -17.35
C VAL A 57 2.62 -7.75 -16.16
N LYS A 58 3.21 -8.94 -16.08
CA LYS A 58 4.08 -9.36 -14.98
C LYS A 58 5.27 -8.43 -14.80
N GLU A 59 5.99 -8.14 -15.88
CA GLU A 59 7.16 -7.26 -15.86
C GLU A 59 6.81 -5.86 -15.36
N ARG A 60 5.70 -5.27 -15.86
CA ARG A 60 5.25 -3.94 -15.42
C ARG A 60 4.84 -3.94 -13.95
N MET A 61 4.07 -4.95 -13.52
CA MET A 61 3.66 -5.09 -12.12
C MET A 61 4.86 -5.26 -11.18
N THR A 62 5.83 -6.09 -11.54
CA THR A 62 7.06 -6.29 -10.74
C THR A 62 7.87 -5.00 -10.66
N ASN A 63 8.06 -4.29 -11.78
CA ASN A 63 8.81 -3.03 -11.80
C ASN A 63 8.09 -1.92 -11.01
N LEU A 64 6.76 -1.86 -11.09
CA LEU A 64 5.95 -0.85 -10.44
C LEU A 64 5.87 -1.04 -8.92
N LEU A 65 5.74 -2.30 -8.47
CA LEU A 65 5.46 -2.62 -7.06
C LEU A 65 6.70 -2.89 -6.22
N GLY A 66 7.79 -3.38 -6.82
CA GLY A 66 9.01 -3.73 -6.08
C GLY A 66 8.71 -4.67 -4.91
N GLU A 67 9.02 -4.22 -3.69
CA GLU A 67 8.80 -4.99 -2.45
C GLU A 67 7.32 -5.27 -2.16
N HIS A 68 6.40 -4.46 -2.69
CA HIS A 68 4.96 -4.66 -2.53
C HIS A 68 4.36 -5.67 -3.54
N TYR A 69 5.18 -6.26 -4.42
CA TYR A 69 4.68 -7.15 -5.47
C TYR A 69 3.94 -8.36 -4.91
N GLU A 70 4.60 -9.19 -4.10
CA GLU A 70 3.99 -10.41 -3.56
C GLU A 70 2.71 -10.18 -2.73
N PRO A 71 2.67 -9.25 -1.75
CA PRO A 71 1.45 -9.01 -0.98
C PRO A 71 0.30 -8.49 -1.86
N THR A 72 0.59 -7.62 -2.83
CA THR A 72 -0.42 -7.14 -3.79
C THR A 72 -0.95 -8.29 -4.63
N MET A 73 -0.06 -9.14 -5.16
CA MET A 73 -0.45 -10.26 -6.01
C MET A 73 -1.25 -11.32 -5.25
N ALA A 74 -0.99 -11.52 -3.95
CA ALA A 74 -1.78 -12.40 -3.11
C ALA A 74 -3.25 -11.95 -3.04
N LEU A 75 -3.50 -10.64 -2.98
CA LEU A 75 -4.84 -10.06 -3.01
C LEU A 75 -5.43 -10.11 -4.43
N LEU A 76 -4.71 -9.65 -5.45
CA LEU A 76 -5.22 -9.59 -6.83
C LEU A 76 -5.59 -10.96 -7.41
N ARG A 77 -4.91 -12.03 -7.01
CA ARG A 77 -5.27 -13.41 -7.41
C ARG A 77 -6.60 -13.89 -6.84
N THR A 78 -7.20 -13.17 -5.90
CA THR A 78 -8.56 -13.47 -5.43
C THR A 78 -9.65 -12.88 -6.31
N ALA A 79 -9.30 -11.97 -7.22
CA ALA A 79 -10.25 -11.29 -8.11
C ALA A 79 -11.05 -12.27 -8.97
N GLN A 80 -12.27 -11.89 -9.32
CA GLN A 80 -13.22 -12.74 -10.05
C GLN A 80 -13.37 -12.37 -11.50
N GLU A 81 -13.11 -11.11 -11.83
CA GLU A 81 -13.48 -10.56 -13.11
C GLU A 81 -12.55 -9.42 -13.48
N ILE A 82 -12.19 -9.39 -14.76
CA ILE A 82 -11.60 -8.25 -15.43
C ILE A 82 -12.74 -7.35 -15.86
N GLN A 83 -12.79 -6.15 -15.29
CA GLN A 83 -13.87 -5.18 -15.50
C GLN A 83 -13.43 -4.03 -16.42
N GLN A 84 -14.40 -3.27 -16.91
CA GLN A 84 -14.16 -2.09 -17.75
C GLN A 84 -15.11 -0.94 -17.38
N GLU A 85 -14.54 0.26 -17.20
CA GLU A 85 -15.27 1.52 -17.01
C GLU A 85 -14.68 2.59 -17.94
N GLY A 86 -15.39 2.91 -19.02
CA GLY A 86 -14.87 3.81 -20.05
C GLY A 86 -13.57 3.29 -20.66
N ALA A 87 -12.48 4.06 -20.51
CA ALA A 87 -11.13 3.69 -20.95
C ALA A 87 -10.34 2.87 -19.91
N LEU A 88 -10.88 2.70 -18.70
CA LEU A 88 -10.22 1.95 -17.63
C LEU A 88 -10.56 0.47 -17.75
N TYR A 89 -9.54 -0.37 -17.70
CA TYR A 89 -9.65 -1.81 -17.52
C TYR A 89 -9.03 -2.15 -16.19
N TYR A 90 -9.73 -2.87 -15.35
CA TYR A 90 -9.29 -3.04 -13.98
C TYR A 90 -9.68 -4.39 -13.39
N VAL A 91 -8.95 -4.77 -12.36
CA VAL A 91 -9.14 -6.00 -11.61
C VAL A 91 -9.10 -5.63 -10.15
N VAL A 92 -10.08 -6.07 -9.37
CA VAL A 92 -10.18 -5.79 -7.94
C VAL A 92 -10.21 -7.09 -7.17
N SER A 93 -9.36 -7.19 -6.14
CA SER A 93 -9.35 -8.33 -5.23
C SER A 93 -10.71 -8.50 -4.56
N ARG A 94 -11.04 -9.72 -4.15
CA ARG A 94 -12.16 -9.91 -3.24
C ARG A 94 -11.86 -9.22 -1.92
N TYR A 95 -12.90 -8.68 -1.30
CA TYR A 95 -12.87 -8.30 0.10
C TYR A 95 -12.50 -9.57 0.91
N ALA A 96 -11.38 -9.53 1.63
CA ALA A 96 -11.13 -10.53 2.67
C ALA A 96 -12.31 -10.45 3.68
N PRO A 97 -12.92 -11.58 4.07
CA PRO A 97 -14.07 -11.55 4.97
C PRO A 97 -13.71 -10.78 6.25
N GLU A 98 -14.60 -9.85 6.67
CA GLU A 98 -14.48 -8.93 7.82
C GLU A 98 -14.21 -9.63 9.17
N GLU A 99 -14.18 -10.96 9.19
CA GLU A 99 -14.00 -11.81 10.36
C GLU A 99 -12.58 -11.75 10.96
N VAL A 100 -11.63 -11.07 10.30
CA VAL A 100 -10.20 -11.06 10.68
C VAL A 100 -9.63 -9.67 10.98
N THR A 101 -10.20 -8.57 10.46
CA THR A 101 -9.68 -7.19 10.63
C THR A 101 -10.79 -6.13 10.58
N GLN A 102 -10.61 -4.99 11.26
CA GLN A 102 -11.55 -3.85 11.19
C GLN A 102 -11.56 -3.15 9.81
N TYR A 103 -10.56 -3.41 8.98
CA TYR A 103 -10.39 -2.88 7.63
C TYR A 103 -10.12 -4.05 6.69
N THR A 104 -10.79 -4.08 5.54
CA THR A 104 -10.55 -5.14 4.56
C THR A 104 -9.34 -4.82 3.71
N ASN A 105 -8.35 -5.71 3.71
CA ASN A 105 -7.24 -5.63 2.77
C ASN A 105 -7.78 -5.77 1.34
N GLN A 106 -7.37 -4.85 0.47
CA GLN A 106 -7.85 -4.77 -0.90
C GLN A 106 -6.72 -4.35 -1.82
N ALA A 107 -6.67 -4.94 -3.02
CA ALA A 107 -5.78 -4.50 -4.08
C ALA A 107 -6.58 -4.35 -5.37
N ALA A 108 -6.19 -3.37 -6.18
CA ALA A 108 -6.73 -3.20 -7.52
C ALA A 108 -5.62 -2.89 -8.51
N MET A 109 -5.65 -3.55 -9.66
CA MET A 109 -4.84 -3.22 -10.82
C MET A 109 -5.72 -2.42 -11.78
N ILE A 110 -5.26 -1.25 -12.20
CA ILE A 110 -5.98 -0.34 -13.10
C ILE A 110 -5.09 -0.04 -14.29
N TRP A 111 -5.59 -0.27 -15.49
CA TRP A 111 -4.93 0.10 -16.73
C TRP A 111 -5.80 1.07 -17.50
N ASN A 112 -5.25 2.24 -17.84
CA ASN A 112 -5.94 3.24 -18.65
C ASN A 112 -5.56 3.06 -20.12
N ALA A 113 -6.51 2.75 -20.99
CA ALA A 113 -6.26 2.49 -22.40
C ALA A 113 -5.93 3.73 -23.24
N ASP A 114 -6.26 4.94 -22.78
CA ASP A 114 -5.97 6.18 -23.49
C ASP A 114 -4.53 6.62 -23.26
N THR A 115 -4.03 6.46 -22.03
CA THR A 115 -2.66 6.84 -21.64
C THR A 115 -1.69 5.66 -21.60
N ASN A 116 -2.21 4.43 -21.64
CA ASN A 116 -1.52 3.17 -21.37
C ASN A 116 -0.73 3.17 -20.06
N GLN A 117 -1.23 3.92 -19.09
CA GLN A 117 -0.68 3.93 -17.76
C GLN A 117 -1.21 2.73 -16.97
N LEU A 118 -0.32 2.00 -16.31
CA LEU A 118 -0.67 1.04 -15.27
C LEU A 118 -0.60 1.73 -13.90
N ALA A 119 -1.60 1.47 -13.08
CA ALA A 119 -1.62 1.85 -11.68
C ALA A 119 -2.11 0.68 -10.82
N VAL A 120 -1.69 0.69 -9.57
CA VAL A 120 -2.09 -0.28 -8.56
C VAL A 120 -2.44 0.46 -7.29
N LEU A 121 -3.65 0.19 -6.80
CA LEU A 121 -4.08 0.58 -5.46
C LEU A 121 -3.88 -0.62 -4.53
N LEU A 122 -3.23 -0.40 -3.39
CA LEU A 122 -3.12 -1.36 -2.29
C LEU A 122 -3.64 -0.70 -1.02
N ILE A 123 -4.61 -1.33 -0.36
CA ILE A 123 -5.07 -0.98 0.98
C ILE A 123 -4.69 -2.14 1.87
N GLU A 124 -3.76 -1.90 2.79
CA GLU A 124 -3.25 -2.89 3.74
C GLU A 124 -3.37 -2.32 5.15
N ASP A 125 -4.05 -3.06 6.04
CA ASP A 125 -4.38 -2.61 7.40
C ASP A 125 -5.09 -1.24 7.45
N GLY A 126 -5.90 -0.96 6.43
CA GLY A 126 -6.60 0.31 6.23
C GLY A 126 -5.74 1.46 5.69
N LEU A 127 -4.44 1.23 5.46
CA LEU A 127 -3.53 2.23 4.92
C LEU A 127 -3.45 2.13 3.39
N PRO A 128 -3.73 3.22 2.65
CA PRO A 128 -3.64 3.21 1.20
C PRO A 128 -2.22 3.50 0.71
N ALA A 129 -1.81 2.75 -0.31
CA ALA A 129 -0.65 2.98 -1.15
C ALA A 129 -1.07 2.96 -2.63
N MET A 130 -0.63 3.97 -3.39
CA MET A 130 -0.91 4.08 -4.82
C MET A 130 0.41 4.04 -5.58
N PHE A 131 0.52 3.09 -6.49
CA PHE A 131 1.67 2.93 -7.37
C PHE A 131 1.20 3.22 -8.79
N ALA A 132 1.75 4.23 -9.44
CA ALA A 132 1.38 4.57 -10.82
C ALA A 132 2.64 4.74 -11.66
N GLU A 133 2.64 4.18 -12.86
CA GLU A 133 3.70 4.44 -13.82
C GLU A 133 3.68 5.92 -14.24
N PRO A 134 4.83 6.51 -14.57
CA PRO A 134 4.85 7.84 -15.20
C PRO A 134 4.19 7.78 -16.59
N VAL A 135 3.54 8.88 -16.99
CA VAL A 135 3.02 9.00 -18.37
C VAL A 135 4.15 9.43 -19.30
N GLU A 136 4.18 8.86 -20.50
CA GLU A 136 5.19 9.18 -21.52
C GLU A 136 5.30 10.69 -21.76
N GLY A 137 6.52 11.22 -21.70
CA GLY A 137 6.81 12.65 -21.90
C GLY A 137 6.60 13.52 -20.65
N MET A 138 6.11 12.95 -19.54
CA MET A 138 6.04 13.60 -18.23
C MET A 138 7.10 12.99 -17.31
N VAL A 139 7.84 13.84 -16.60
CA VAL A 139 8.82 13.40 -15.59
C VAL A 139 8.14 13.04 -14.27
N GLU A 140 6.92 13.53 -14.06
CA GLU A 140 6.15 13.35 -12.83
C GLU A 140 5.03 12.32 -13.02
N ALA A 141 4.81 11.49 -12.00
CA ALA A 141 3.70 10.55 -11.96
C ALA A 141 2.38 11.33 -11.89
N ILE A 142 1.47 11.10 -12.83
CA ILE A 142 0.12 11.66 -12.73
C ILE A 142 -0.70 10.83 -11.74
N THR A 143 -1.61 11.49 -11.02
CA THR A 143 -2.61 10.80 -10.21
C THR A 143 -3.48 9.94 -11.13
N PRO A 144 -3.52 8.60 -10.95
CA PRO A 144 -4.29 7.74 -11.81
C PRO A 144 -5.78 7.99 -11.62
N THR A 145 -6.56 7.89 -12.70
CA THR A 145 -8.02 7.89 -12.61
C THR A 145 -8.48 6.54 -12.06
N LEU A 146 -9.28 6.56 -11.00
CA LEU A 146 -9.83 5.36 -10.39
C LEU A 146 -11.22 5.03 -10.95
N PRO A 147 -11.54 3.74 -11.15
CA PRO A 147 -12.91 3.28 -11.31
C PRO A 147 -13.81 3.71 -10.15
N THR A 148 -15.08 3.93 -10.44
CA THR A 148 -16.05 4.46 -9.47
C THR A 148 -16.16 3.58 -8.22
N GLU A 149 -16.07 2.26 -8.37
CA GLU A 149 -16.17 1.30 -7.25
C GLU A 149 -15.01 1.39 -6.24
N LEU A 150 -13.86 1.95 -6.64
CA LEU A 150 -12.68 2.07 -5.77
C LEU A 150 -12.60 3.42 -5.06
N VAL A 151 -13.37 4.42 -5.51
CA VAL A 151 -13.29 5.79 -4.99
C VAL A 151 -13.62 5.83 -3.51
N GLU A 152 -14.76 5.27 -3.10
CA GLU A 152 -15.21 5.33 -1.71
C GLU A 152 -14.23 4.63 -0.76
N GLY A 153 -13.81 3.40 -1.10
CA GLY A 153 -12.85 2.65 -0.29
C GLY A 153 -11.48 3.34 -0.18
N TYR A 154 -11.02 3.96 -1.27
CA TYR A 154 -9.78 4.74 -1.27
C TYR A 154 -9.90 5.99 -0.39
N GLU A 155 -10.98 6.76 -0.51
CA GLU A 155 -11.19 7.97 0.29
C GLU A 155 -11.27 7.67 1.79
N GLN A 156 -11.96 6.58 2.17
CA GLN A 156 -12.01 6.11 3.55
C GLN A 156 -10.63 5.74 4.09
N ALA A 157 -9.83 5.01 3.30
CA ALA A 157 -8.46 4.65 3.66
C ALA A 157 -7.56 5.89 3.81
N VAL A 158 -7.71 6.89 2.93
CA VAL A 158 -6.97 8.16 3.02
C VAL A 158 -7.35 8.92 4.29
N ALA A 159 -8.64 9.01 4.61
CA ALA A 159 -9.11 9.66 5.83
C ALA A 159 -8.57 8.97 7.09
N TYR A 160 -8.56 7.63 7.11
CA TYR A 160 -8.00 6.85 8.20
C TYR A 160 -6.49 7.10 8.39
N LYS A 161 -5.72 7.10 7.30
CA LYS A 161 -4.30 7.45 7.33
C LYS A 161 -4.06 8.84 7.93
N GLN A 162 -4.84 9.84 7.53
CA GLN A 162 -4.74 11.19 8.09
C GLN A 162 -5.05 11.22 9.59
N GLN A 163 -6.01 10.44 10.06
CA GLN A 163 -6.32 10.33 11.49
C GLN A 163 -5.15 9.75 12.28
N ILE A 164 -4.49 8.69 11.77
CA ILE A 164 -3.29 8.11 12.38
C ILE A 164 -2.17 9.15 12.43
N GLU A 165 -1.89 9.83 11.31
CA GLU A 165 -0.84 10.85 11.24
C GLU A 165 -1.09 12.02 12.20
N ASN A 166 -2.34 12.47 12.31
CA ASN A 166 -2.74 13.53 13.23
C ASN A 166 -2.60 13.09 14.69
N THR A 167 -3.01 11.87 15.01
CA THR A 167 -2.84 11.29 16.35
C THR A 167 -1.35 11.18 16.70
N HIS A 168 -0.52 10.74 15.74
CA HIS A 168 0.92 10.66 15.92
C HIS A 168 1.54 12.05 16.19
N LYS A 169 1.16 13.07 15.41
CA LYS A 169 1.62 14.46 15.65
C LYS A 169 1.20 15.00 17.01
N GLN A 170 -0.03 14.71 17.46
CA GLN A 170 -0.50 15.10 18.79
C GLN A 170 0.32 14.42 19.90
N LEU A 171 0.56 13.11 19.77
CA LEU A 171 1.39 12.36 20.73
C LEU A 171 2.83 12.87 20.77
N GLN A 172 3.41 13.23 19.63
CA GLN A 172 4.74 13.85 19.56
C GLN A 172 4.79 15.25 20.18
N ALA A 173 3.70 16.01 20.14
CA ALA A 173 3.62 17.35 20.73
C ALA A 173 3.27 17.35 22.24
N LEU A 174 2.84 16.20 22.80
CA LEU A 174 2.52 16.09 24.23
C LEU A 174 3.69 16.44 25.15
N PRO A 175 4.94 15.98 24.93
CA PRO A 175 6.06 16.33 25.79
C PRO A 175 6.32 17.84 25.85
N ASP A 176 6.30 18.52 24.70
CA ASP A 176 6.53 19.97 24.61
C ASP A 176 5.36 20.76 25.22
N ALA A 177 4.12 20.29 25.04
CA ALA A 177 2.94 20.89 25.65
C ALA A 177 2.94 20.72 27.18
N ILE A 178 3.36 19.55 27.68
CA ILE A 178 3.54 19.28 29.11
C ILE A 178 4.65 20.19 29.66
N GLU A 179 5.80 20.27 29.00
CA GLU A 179 6.92 21.12 29.42
C GLU A 179 6.52 22.60 29.48
N LYS A 180 5.82 23.10 28.47
CA LYS A 180 5.29 24.47 28.46
C LYS A 180 4.26 24.71 29.57
N SER A 181 3.33 23.79 29.78
CA SER A 181 2.32 23.92 30.85
C SER A 181 2.95 23.92 32.25
N ILE A 182 4.04 23.17 32.44
CA ILE A 182 4.81 23.15 33.68
C ILE A 182 5.56 24.47 33.83
N GLN A 183 6.16 24.99 32.77
CA GLN A 183 6.89 26.25 32.83
C GLN A 183 5.96 27.42 33.18
N ASP A 184 4.78 27.48 32.57
CA ASP A 184 3.72 28.45 32.92
C ASP A 184 3.26 28.28 34.38
N SER A 185 3.11 27.03 34.85
CA SER A 185 2.71 26.71 36.24
C SER A 185 3.80 27.05 37.26
N VAL A 186 5.08 26.86 36.91
CA VAL A 186 6.23 27.21 37.74
C VAL A 186 6.37 28.73 37.82
N GLU A 187 6.18 29.45 36.71
CA GLU A 187 6.20 30.91 36.70
C GLU A 187 5.09 31.49 37.59
N HIS A 188 3.91 30.86 37.60
CA HIS A 188 2.79 31.25 38.46
C HIS A 188 2.97 30.86 39.94
N THR A 189 3.65 29.75 40.24
CA THR A 189 3.86 29.25 41.62
C THR A 189 5.05 29.93 42.33
N VAL A 190 6.05 30.37 41.57
CA VAL A 190 7.24 31.07 42.11
C VAL A 190 6.91 32.51 42.53
N GLN A 191 5.81 33.11 42.06
CA GLN A 191 5.35 34.42 42.53
C GLN A 191 4.72 34.41 43.93
N ASP A 192 4.19 33.27 44.40
CA ASP A 192 3.32 33.20 45.60
C ASP A 192 3.82 32.26 46.73
N SER A 193 4.98 31.59 46.61
CA SER A 193 5.42 30.57 47.59
C SER A 193 6.85 30.73 48.14
N GLU A 194 7.07 30.30 49.39
CA GLU A 194 8.39 30.26 50.02
C GLU A 194 9.35 29.31 49.28
N PRO A 195 10.62 29.70 49.05
CA PRO A 195 11.53 29.09 48.08
C PRO A 195 11.85 27.61 48.32
N TYR A 196 11.69 27.11 49.55
CA TYR A 196 11.96 25.69 49.87
C TYR A 196 10.83 24.74 49.46
N LYS A 197 9.56 25.19 49.45
CA LYS A 197 8.41 24.34 49.06
C LYS A 197 8.31 24.16 47.55
N ALA A 198 8.52 25.25 46.80
CA ALA A 198 8.54 25.23 45.34
C ALA A 198 9.62 24.27 44.80
N TYR A 199 10.79 24.20 45.44
CA TYR A 199 11.90 23.35 44.99
C TYR A 199 11.58 21.84 45.10
N SER A 200 10.91 21.40 46.18
CA SER A 200 10.57 19.99 46.37
C SER A 200 9.46 19.51 45.43
N GLU A 201 8.48 20.38 45.11
CA GLU A 201 7.39 20.03 44.20
C GLU A 201 7.89 19.93 42.75
N VAL A 202 8.73 20.88 42.31
CA VAL A 202 9.35 20.85 40.97
C VAL A 202 10.19 19.59 40.76
N MET A 203 10.91 19.12 41.78
CA MET A 203 11.67 17.87 41.70
C MET A 203 10.78 16.62 41.62
N GLY A 204 9.62 16.64 42.30
CA GLY A 204 8.62 15.57 42.20
C GLY A 204 7.99 15.47 40.81
N TYR A 205 7.67 16.61 40.19
CA TYR A 205 7.17 16.67 38.81
C TYR A 205 8.21 16.21 37.79
N LYS A 206 9.48 16.60 37.95
CA LYS A 206 10.57 16.14 37.07
C LYS A 206 10.75 14.62 37.08
N GLN A 207 10.66 14.00 38.26
CA GLN A 207 10.85 12.56 38.40
C GLN A 207 9.67 11.74 37.90
N SER A 208 8.45 12.29 37.95
CA SER A 208 7.28 11.67 37.34
C SER A 208 7.30 11.81 35.80
N LEU A 209 7.83 12.92 35.28
CA LEU A 209 8.05 13.14 33.85
C LEU A 209 9.03 12.16 33.21
N GLU A 210 10.16 11.88 33.86
CA GLU A 210 11.13 10.88 33.39
C GLU A 210 10.48 9.49 33.30
N LYS A 211 9.69 9.11 34.32
CA LYS A 211 8.92 7.85 34.29
C LYS A 211 7.88 7.80 33.17
N THR A 212 7.21 8.93 32.89
CA THR A 212 6.22 9.00 31.81
C THR A 212 6.89 8.98 30.43
N LYS A 213 8.03 9.64 30.26
CA LYS A 213 8.85 9.56 29.02
C LYS A 213 9.30 8.13 28.75
N GLU A 214 9.84 7.43 29.76
CA GLU A 214 10.21 6.01 29.66
C GLU A 214 9.02 5.06 29.36
N GLN A 215 7.80 5.45 29.75
CA GLN A 215 6.60 4.68 29.40
C GLN A 215 6.19 4.95 27.95
N VAL A 216 6.19 6.20 27.50
CA VAL A 216 5.81 6.59 26.13
C VAL A 216 6.78 6.01 25.09
N GLU A 217 8.07 5.96 25.41
CA GLU A 217 9.11 5.41 24.51
C GLU A 217 9.01 3.88 24.35
N ARG A 218 8.34 3.17 25.28
CA ARG A 218 8.07 1.72 25.21
C ARG A 218 6.76 1.33 24.53
N ILE A 219 5.89 2.30 24.23
CA ILE A 219 4.59 2.05 23.57
C ILE A 219 4.76 1.43 22.17
N PRO A 220 5.73 1.81 21.32
CA PRO A 220 5.91 1.18 20.00
C PRO A 220 6.19 -0.32 20.12
N ASP A 221 7.10 -0.71 21.02
CA ASP A 221 7.46 -2.12 21.28
C ASP A 221 6.29 -2.90 21.89
N GLU A 222 5.44 -2.25 22.71
CA GLU A 222 4.29 -2.88 23.37
C GLU A 222 3.09 -3.05 22.42
N VAL A 223 2.91 -2.11 21.47
CA VAL A 223 1.96 -2.21 20.36
C VAL A 223 2.39 -3.29 19.37
N GLU A 224 3.68 -3.37 19.03
CA GLU A 224 4.22 -4.42 18.14
C GLU A 224 4.12 -5.81 18.79
N LYS A 225 4.40 -5.92 20.09
CA LYS A 225 4.29 -7.18 20.85
C LYS A 225 2.84 -7.62 21.08
N SER A 226 1.89 -6.70 21.21
CA SER A 226 0.46 -7.02 21.30
C SER A 226 -0.14 -7.43 19.96
N LEU A 227 0.32 -6.85 18.84
CA LEU A 227 0.03 -7.33 17.48
C LEU A 227 0.56 -8.76 17.24
N GLN A 228 1.79 -9.07 17.69
CA GLN A 228 2.37 -10.43 17.60
C GLN A 228 1.68 -11.46 18.51
N GLN A 229 1.33 -11.10 19.76
CA GLN A 229 0.62 -12.01 20.68
C GLN A 229 -0.83 -12.29 20.27
N SER A 230 -1.49 -11.33 19.59
CA SER A 230 -2.81 -11.54 18.96
C SER A 230 -2.73 -12.58 17.83
N GLY A 231 -1.65 -12.54 17.03
CA GLY A 231 -1.35 -13.56 16.03
C GLY A 231 -1.09 -14.96 16.61
N GLU A 232 -0.39 -15.05 17.74
CA GLU A 232 0.02 -16.33 18.35
C GLU A 232 -1.11 -17.01 19.16
N LYS A 233 -2.00 -16.23 19.80
CA LYS A 233 -3.22 -16.76 20.45
C LYS A 233 -4.20 -17.36 19.44
N THR A 234 -4.23 -16.81 18.23
CA THR A 234 -5.08 -17.28 17.12
C THR A 234 -4.55 -18.60 16.56
N ARG A 235 -3.22 -18.74 16.43
CA ARG A 235 -2.56 -20.00 16.02
C ARG A 235 -2.77 -21.13 17.04
N THR A 236 -2.83 -20.81 18.34
CA THR A 236 -3.02 -21.80 19.41
C THR A 236 -4.48 -22.26 19.58
N ARG A 237 -5.48 -21.44 19.18
CA ARG A 237 -6.89 -21.87 19.16
C ARG A 237 -7.25 -22.74 17.95
N LEU A 238 -6.68 -22.46 16.78
CA LEU A 238 -6.85 -23.31 15.58
C LEU A 238 -6.19 -24.68 15.72
N GLY A 239 -5.10 -24.80 16.49
CA GLY A 239 -4.45 -26.09 16.77
C GLY A 239 -5.20 -27.01 17.74
N LYS A 240 -6.20 -26.53 18.49
CA LYS A 240 -6.95 -27.33 19.48
C LYS A 240 -8.33 -27.82 19.00
N SER A 241 -8.87 -27.25 17.92
CA SER A 241 -10.14 -27.72 17.32
C SER A 241 -9.99 -28.81 16.25
N ALA A 242 -8.76 -29.20 15.89
CA ALA A 242 -8.50 -30.23 14.88
C ALA A 242 -8.34 -31.67 15.43
N THR A 243 -8.55 -31.90 16.74
CA THR A 243 -8.42 -33.25 17.33
C THR A 243 -9.66 -33.63 18.13
N SER A 244 -10.79 -33.84 17.44
CA SER A 244 -11.85 -34.75 17.91
C SER A 244 -12.73 -35.18 16.75
N LEU A 245 -12.20 -36.04 15.88
CA LEU A 245 -13.01 -36.98 15.09
C LEU A 245 -13.36 -38.16 16.00
N PRO A 246 -14.64 -38.46 16.28
CA PRO A 246 -14.98 -39.77 16.79
C PRO A 246 -14.94 -40.78 15.63
N GLN A 247 -14.03 -41.75 15.78
CA GLN A 247 -13.94 -42.94 14.97
C GLN A 247 -15.26 -43.72 14.98
N GLY A 248 -15.60 -44.28 13.82
CA GLY A 248 -16.80 -45.06 13.61
C GLY A 248 -16.91 -46.28 14.53
N THR A 249 -18.15 -46.64 14.83
CA THR A 249 -18.52 -47.97 15.31
C THR A 249 -19.63 -48.52 14.41
N SER A 250 -19.35 -49.69 13.88
CA SER A 250 -20.19 -50.51 13.03
C SER A 250 -21.23 -51.31 13.82
N ALA A 251 -22.32 -51.65 13.11
CA ALA A 251 -23.21 -52.83 13.25
C ALA A 251 -24.41 -52.73 14.23
N PRO A 252 -25.45 -53.61 14.13
CA PRO A 252 -25.88 -54.50 13.03
C PRO A 252 -27.39 -54.39 12.71
N ALA A 253 -27.83 -55.24 11.78
CA ALA A 253 -29.21 -55.50 11.36
C ALA A 253 -30.16 -56.05 12.45
N SER A 254 -31.40 -55.56 12.43
CA SER A 254 -32.69 -56.24 12.66
C SER A 254 -33.77 -55.17 12.36
N GLY A 255 -34.88 -55.39 11.66
CA GLY A 255 -35.79 -56.52 11.63
C GLY A 255 -37.16 -56.00 12.08
N SER A 256 -38.05 -55.72 11.11
CA SER A 256 -39.53 -55.72 11.12
C SER A 256 -40.07 -54.79 10.03
#